data_AF-A0A917QGJ6-F1
#
_entry.id   AF-A0A917QGJ6-F1
#
_cell.length_a   1.000
_cell.length_b   1.000
_cell.length_c   1.000
_cell.angle_alpha   90.00
_cell.angle_beta   90.00
_cell.angle_gamma   90.00
#
_symmetry.space_group_name_H-M   'P 1'
#
loop_
_entity.id
_entity.type
_entity.pdbx_description
1 polymer ?
#
loop_
_entity_poly.entity_id
_entity_poly.type
_entity_poly.pdbx_seq_one_letter_code
_entity_poly.pdbx_strand_id
1 'polypeptide(L)'
;MGRSRTTGTSRYYNATVDVSDAGSASLVYCEDQAKAYDMYLKPKKVNKTAVTKNSYVFYALQLRKNDHGVWAVEKLDSQRGSAKCQP
;
A
#
# COMPACT_ATOMS: atom_id res chain seq x y z
N MET A 1 -17.38 10.08 -15.06
CA MET A 1 -16.56 8.96 -14.56
C MET A 1 -17.44 7.74 -14.33
N GLY A 2 -17.10 6.58 -14.89
CA GLY A 2 -17.81 5.31 -14.60
C GLY A 2 -17.38 4.72 -13.25
N ARG A 3 -18.28 4.01 -12.56
CA ARG A 3 -17.95 3.36 -11.29
C ARG A 3 -17.01 2.18 -11.52
N SER A 4 -15.92 2.09 -10.77
CA SER A 4 -14.99 0.97 -10.76
C SER A 4 -14.79 0.43 -9.34
N ARG A 5 -14.21 -0.77 -9.23
CA ARG A 5 -13.69 -1.36 -7.99
C ARG A 5 -12.34 -2.00 -8.24
N THR A 6 -11.52 -2.16 -7.21
CA THR A 6 -10.29 -2.95 -7.29
C THR A 6 -10.61 -4.45 -7.35
N THR A 7 -9.82 -5.20 -8.11
CA THR A 7 -9.87 -6.67 -8.21
C THR A 7 -8.46 -7.25 -8.33
N GLY A 8 -8.31 -8.55 -8.09
CA GLY A 8 -7.02 -9.23 -8.17
C GLY A 8 -6.36 -9.32 -6.80
N THR A 9 -5.03 -9.24 -6.77
CA THR A 9 -4.23 -9.44 -5.55
C THR A 9 -3.15 -8.38 -5.39
N SER A 10 -3.05 -7.82 -4.18
CA SER A 10 -1.87 -7.09 -3.70
C SER A 10 -1.07 -7.96 -2.76
N ARG A 11 0.26 -7.96 -2.89
CA ARG A 11 1.16 -8.67 -1.97
C ARG A 11 1.96 -7.66 -1.16
N TYR A 12 1.86 -7.75 0.17
CA TYR A 12 2.64 -6.92 1.10
C TYR A 12 3.85 -7.71 1.63
N TYR A 13 5.02 -7.08 1.72
CA TYR A 13 6.26 -7.75 2.11
C TYR A 13 7.34 -6.75 2.60
N ASN A 14 8.47 -7.26 3.09
CA ASN A 14 9.60 -6.48 3.63
C ASN A 14 9.16 -5.44 4.67
N ALA A 15 8.28 -5.84 5.59
CA ALA A 15 7.82 -4.97 6.66
C ALA A 15 8.92 -4.80 7.73
N THR A 16 9.20 -3.55 8.08
CA THR A 16 10.06 -3.19 9.21
C THR A 16 9.31 -2.23 10.11
N VAL A 17 9.28 -2.55 11.40
CA VAL A 17 8.62 -1.75 12.43
C VAL A 17 9.68 -1.23 13.40
N ASP A 18 9.59 0.05 13.72
CA ASP A 18 10.39 0.70 14.77
C ASP A 18 9.44 1.38 15.74
N VAL A 19 9.49 1.01 17.02
CA VAL A 19 8.68 1.61 18.09
C VAL A 19 9.62 2.48 18.91
N SER A 20 9.49 3.80 18.77
CA SER A 20 10.42 4.76 19.37
C SER A 20 10.06 5.11 20.82
N ASP A 21 8.77 5.09 21.17
CA ASP A 21 8.28 5.26 22.55
C ASP A 21 6.94 4.52 22.76
N ALA A 22 6.35 4.65 23.96
CA ALA A 22 5.11 3.94 24.31
C ALA A 22 3.89 4.26 23.42
N GLY A 23 3.94 5.36 22.67
CA GLY A 23 2.85 5.85 21.84
C GLY A 23 3.24 6.20 20.40
N SER A 24 4.49 6.02 19.98
CA SER A 24 4.99 6.43 18.66
C SER A 24 5.70 5.26 17.98
N ALA A 25 5.41 5.07 16.70
CA ALA A 25 6.04 4.04 15.88
C ALA A 25 6.18 4.49 14.43
N SER A 26 7.12 3.86 13.72
CA SER A 26 7.19 3.90 12.27
C SER A 26 7.05 2.50 11.70
N LEU A 27 6.40 2.41 10.54
CA LEU A 27 6.25 1.16 9.79
C LEU A 27 6.58 1.45 8.33
N VAL A 28 7.52 0.69 7.78
CA VAL A 28 7.78 0.68 6.35
C VAL A 28 7.46 -0.69 5.79
N TYR A 29 6.93 -0.74 4.57
CA TYR A 29 6.69 -1.99 3.86
C TYR A 29 6.60 -1.76 2.35
N CYS A 30 6.73 -2.84 1.60
CA CYS A 30 6.51 -2.87 0.16
C CYS A 30 5.16 -3.48 -0.17
N GLU A 31 4.53 -2.98 -1.24
CA GLU A 31 3.36 -3.57 -1.88
C GLU A 31 3.67 -3.86 -3.36
N ASP A 32 3.44 -5.10 -3.78
CA ASP A 32 3.37 -5.50 -5.18
C ASP A 32 1.92 -5.46 -5.67
N GLN A 33 1.65 -4.50 -6.56
CA GLN A 33 0.37 -4.25 -7.22
C GLN A 33 0.35 -4.78 -8.67
N ALA A 34 1.32 -5.61 -9.09
CA ALA A 34 1.41 -6.14 -10.46
C ALA A 34 0.18 -6.94 -10.90
N LYS A 35 -0.59 -7.45 -9.91
CA LYS A 35 -1.83 -8.22 -10.11
C LYS A 35 -3.07 -7.52 -9.53
N ALA A 36 -2.97 -6.23 -9.20
CA ALA A 36 -4.08 -5.41 -8.77
C ALA A 36 -4.59 -4.56 -9.94
N TYR A 37 -5.90 -4.61 -10.20
CA TYR A 37 -6.50 -3.97 -11.37
C TYR A 37 -7.79 -3.26 -11.01
N ASP A 38 -8.15 -2.25 -11.80
CA ASP A 38 -9.50 -1.71 -11.80
C ASP A 38 -10.45 -2.62 -12.58
N MET A 39 -11.66 -2.78 -12.07
CA MET A 39 -12.79 -3.41 -12.75
C MET A 39 -13.92 -2.41 -12.88
N TYR A 40 -14.28 -2.04 -14.11
CA TYR A 40 -15.45 -1.21 -14.37
C TYR A 40 -16.73 -1.98 -14.04
N LEU A 41 -17.61 -1.44 -13.20
CA LEU A 41 -18.82 -2.16 -12.77
C LEU A 41 -19.84 -2.36 -13.89
N LYS A 42 -19.86 -1.44 -14.85
CA LYS A 42 -20.53 -1.56 -16.14
C LYS A 42 -19.49 -1.14 -17.18
N PRO A 43 -18.97 -2.04 -18.03
CA PRO A 43 -19.56 -3.32 -18.45
C PRO A 43 -19.07 -4.59 -17.72
N LYS A 44 -18.59 -4.51 -16.46
CA LYS A 44 -17.90 -5.64 -15.77
C LYS A 44 -16.58 -6.04 -16.43
N LYS A 45 -15.84 -5.07 -16.96
CA LYS A 45 -14.55 -5.30 -17.62
C LYS A 45 -13.39 -5.04 -16.66
N VAL A 46 -12.46 -5.99 -16.57
CA VAL A 46 -11.18 -5.81 -15.86
C VAL A 46 -10.21 -5.06 -16.77
N ASN A 47 -9.66 -3.95 -16.27
CA ASN A 47 -8.65 -3.16 -16.93
C ASN A 47 -7.26 -3.67 -16.56
N LYS A 48 -6.78 -4.69 -17.28
CA LYS A 48 -5.43 -5.24 -17.06
C LYS A 48 -4.37 -4.24 -17.52
N THR A 49 -3.42 -3.95 -16.64
CA THR A 49 -2.27 -3.08 -16.90
C THR A 49 -1.00 -3.92 -17.01
N ALA A 50 -0.05 -3.45 -17.82
CA ALA A 50 1.28 -4.08 -17.90
C ALA A 50 2.03 -3.89 -16.57
N VAL A 51 2.84 -4.89 -16.21
CA VAL A 51 3.73 -4.79 -15.04
C VAL A 51 4.87 -3.84 -15.39
N THR A 52 5.04 -2.80 -14.57
CA THR A 52 6.14 -1.84 -14.70
C THR A 52 6.76 -1.61 -13.33
N LYS A 53 7.86 -0.86 -13.25
CA LYS A 53 8.41 -0.44 -11.95
C LYS A 53 7.36 0.22 -11.03
N ASN A 54 6.39 0.93 -11.60
CA ASN A 54 5.34 1.62 -10.84
C ASN A 54 4.28 0.69 -10.23
N SER A 55 4.31 -0.60 -10.58
CA SER A 55 3.53 -1.66 -9.93
C SER A 55 4.03 -1.97 -8.52
N TYR A 56 5.23 -1.53 -8.16
CA TYR A 56 5.82 -1.74 -6.83
C TYR A 56 5.81 -0.43 -6.04
N VAL A 57 5.25 -0.45 -4.84
CA VAL A 57 5.04 0.73 -4.00
C VAL A 57 5.74 0.54 -2.67
N PHE A 58 6.56 1.51 -2.29
CA PHE A 58 7.11 1.61 -0.94
C PHE A 58 6.20 2.51 -0.10
N TYR A 59 5.84 2.05 1.10
CA TYR A 59 5.09 2.82 2.08
C TYR A 59 5.97 3.12 3.28
N ALA A 60 5.89 4.35 3.78
CA ALA A 60 6.47 4.78 5.04
C ALA A 60 5.40 5.47 5.88
N LEU A 61 5.16 4.91 7.07
CA LEU A 61 4.11 5.33 7.99
C LEU A 61 4.71 5.89 9.27
N GLN A 62 4.11 6.95 9.78
CA GLN A 62 4.22 7.36 11.18
C GLN A 62 2.91 7.02 11.88
N LEU A 63 3.00 6.31 13.00
CA LEU A 63 1.86 5.86 13.78
C LEU A 63 1.91 6.45 15.18
N ARG A 64 0.73 6.81 15.69
CA ARG A 64 0.53 7.15 17.10
C ARG A 64 -0.50 6.24 17.72
N LYS A 65 -0.21 5.74 18.92
CA LYS A 65 -1.16 5.00 19.73
C LYS A 65 -2.13 5.98 20.39
N ASN A 66 -3.42 5.79 20.19
CA ASN A 66 -4.43 6.60 20.87
C ASN A 66 -4.66 6.14 22.32
N ASP A 67 -5.48 6.88 23.05
CA ASP A 67 -5.91 6.61 24.43
C ASP A 67 -6.66 5.28 24.60
N HIS A 68 -7.28 4.77 23.53
CA HIS A 68 -7.86 3.43 23.46
C HIS A 68 -6.84 2.31 23.20
N GLY A 69 -5.56 2.65 23.07
CA GLY A 69 -4.48 1.70 22.83
C GLY A 69 -4.37 1.19 21.38
N VAL A 70 -5.04 1.84 20.42
CA VAL A 70 -5.02 1.49 19.00
C VAL A 70 -3.99 2.35 18.26
N TRP A 71 -3.16 1.72 17.44
CA TRP A 71 -2.23 2.42 16.56
C TRP A 71 -2.98 3.04 15.38
N ALA A 72 -2.94 4.37 15.25
CA ALA A 72 -3.49 5.11 14.14
C ALA A 72 -2.35 5.67 13.27
N VAL A 73 -2.56 5.69 11.95
CA VAL A 73 -1.62 6.32 11.02
C VAL A 73 -1.79 7.84 11.09
N GLU A 74 -0.75 8.56 11.50
CA GLU A 74 -0.71 10.02 11.49
C GLU A 74 -0.22 10.57 10.14
N LYS A 75 0.75 9.87 9.54
CA LYS A 75 1.32 10.23 8.23
C LYS A 75 1.61 8.98 7.41
N LEU A 76 1.36 9.07 6.12
CA LEU A 76 1.66 8.05 5.12
C LEU A 76 2.32 8.73 3.93
N ASP A 77 3.55 8.31 3.65
CA ASP A 77 4.24 8.59 2.40
C ASP A 77 4.26 7.32 1.54
N SER A 78 4.00 7.48 0.24
CA SER A 78 4.01 6.40 -0.72
C SER A 78 4.87 6.73 -1.94
N GLN A 79 5.75 5.82 -2.32
CA GLN A 79 6.63 5.97 -3.48
C GLN A 79 6.47 4.78 -4.44
N ARG A 80 5.92 5.04 -5.63
CA ARG A 80 5.88 4.06 -6.73
C ARG A 80 7.25 3.95 -7.39
N GLY A 81 7.61 2.76 -7.87
CA GLY A 81 8.88 2.56 -8.57
C GLY A 81 10.10 2.61 -7.68
N SER A 82 9.94 2.40 -6.37
CA SER A 82 11.07 2.31 -5.44
C SER A 82 11.93 1.09 -5.77
N ALA A 83 13.25 1.25 -5.85
CA ALA A 83 14.18 0.15 -6.08
C ALA A 83 14.17 -0.87 -4.92
N LYS A 84 13.80 -0.45 -3.70
CA LYS A 84 13.70 -1.32 -2.52
C LYS A 84 12.58 -2.37 -2.61
N CYS A 85 11.61 -2.14 -3.49
CA CYS A 85 10.42 -2.98 -3.66
C CYS A 85 10.36 -3.62 -5.04
N GLN A 86 11.45 -3.60 -5.81
CA GLN A 86 11.50 -4.32 -7.08
C GLN A 86 12.10 -5.72 -6.84
N PRO A 87 11.68 -6.74 -7.59
CA PRO A 87 12.26 -8.08 -7.55
C PRO A 87 13.75 -8.11 -7.87
#